data_AF-A0A0C3DX53-F1
#
_entry.id   AF-A0A0C3DX53-F1
#
_cell.length_a   1.000
_cell.length_b   1.000
_cell.length_c   1.000
_cell.angle_alpha   90.00
_cell.angle_beta   90.00
_cell.angle_gamma   90.00
#
_symmetry.space_group_name_H-M   'P 1'
#
loop_
_entity.id
_entity.type
_entity.pdbx_description
1 polymer ?
#
loop_
_entity_poly.entity_id
_entity_poly.type
_entity_poly.pdbx_seq_one_letter_code
_entity_poly.pdbx_strand_id
1 'polypeptide(L)'
;MPKLARQNRLASSSTRKAFNPLNALLREKRAADKRGTSSNALRLAENAVRQECHREPSKISSHDPLFHLGFMDEQAAWRAIRHFQASNPPQKNHTNTEDYALGPRQTRMLGSEAGAAISKILANDRIEKGKERARVARREKALGVPLWKTESSEDMDVDFGSILTDASFGQGSLILDLINQLHRTSNDAQLALLLESGAVINLPPQQLTALVSSLLAVGLFSSARVANAAHNALRDVYTACTSEVVLSFSVICTALVQLGARSRVFEQVGWKTEGCPQDMHLSSEIRSEVLFRLVAVIKLAATSTALTNHEVADHVLSLVLIGLDNSTCHVLRAELNAAIDAICVYNATDLATRVSIHARVLGFASKLNPVNKARLVTVFSSGGPQTRHIAQWLAYCLLTSSSVPLMDQPPPLDPLIHVLSPRPGCGQVFDVTCENTDYEDLGHYVSILGVALTDIASYVKNEPPSAPRQSGIVKDINTPLEQLRIALEVIHGKIGENRDPPIWHGRVAHHLPNEVDTRAAHLDRSRVKATLQHLTMRLCFEHRAIKGPQRISTLR
;
A
#
# COMPACT_ATOMS: atom_id res chain seq x y z
N MET A 1 76.82 -11.54 -62.34
CA MET A 1 75.93 -12.49 -63.04
C MET A 1 75.09 -13.24 -62.00
N PRO A 2 73.83 -13.59 -62.28
CA PRO A 2 72.69 -13.29 -61.38
C PRO A 2 72.04 -14.53 -60.72
N LYS A 3 71.06 -14.23 -59.84
CA LYS A 3 69.97 -15.07 -59.32
C LYS A 3 70.32 -16.09 -58.22
N LEU A 4 69.70 -15.90 -57.05
CA LEU A 4 68.83 -16.90 -56.43
C LEU A 4 67.92 -16.25 -55.39
N ALA A 5 66.70 -15.95 -55.82
CA ALA A 5 65.57 -15.64 -54.96
C ALA A 5 64.98 -16.95 -54.43
N ARG A 6 64.68 -17.03 -53.14
CA ARG A 6 63.79 -18.06 -52.59
C ARG A 6 62.80 -17.40 -51.62
N GLN A 7 61.57 -17.27 -52.11
CA GLN A 7 60.38 -16.91 -51.35
C GLN A 7 60.07 -18.00 -50.31
N ASN A 8 59.83 -17.61 -49.07
CA ASN A 8 59.03 -18.37 -48.12
C ASN A 8 57.86 -17.48 -47.68
N ARG A 9 56.68 -17.76 -48.25
CA ARG A 9 55.39 -17.28 -47.74
C ARG A 9 54.95 -18.23 -46.62
N LEU A 10 54.85 -17.71 -45.39
CA LEU A 10 54.06 -18.33 -44.34
C LEU A 10 52.77 -17.50 -44.19
N ALA A 11 51.65 -18.13 -44.52
CA ALA A 11 50.31 -17.60 -44.30
C ALA A 11 49.95 -17.80 -42.82
N SER A 12 49.81 -16.72 -42.06
CA SER A 12 49.17 -16.74 -40.74
C SER A 12 47.67 -16.47 -40.91
N SER A 13 46.85 -17.52 -40.84
CA SER A 13 45.40 -17.42 -40.80
C SER A 13 44.95 -16.72 -39.50
N SER A 14 44.52 -15.46 -39.60
CA SER A 14 43.90 -14.76 -38.47
C SER A 14 42.50 -15.33 -38.21
N THR A 15 42.39 -16.18 -37.19
CA THR A 15 41.10 -16.62 -36.66
C THR A 15 40.36 -15.41 -36.08
N ARG A 16 39.22 -15.06 -36.69
CA ARG A 16 38.33 -14.01 -36.18
C ARG A 16 37.78 -14.47 -34.84
N LYS A 17 38.36 -13.96 -33.74
CA LYS A 17 37.82 -14.16 -32.38
C LYS A 17 36.40 -13.63 -32.32
N ALA A 18 35.46 -14.50 -31.94
CA ALA A 18 34.06 -14.15 -31.76
C ALA A 18 33.93 -12.92 -30.84
N PHE A 19 33.09 -11.98 -31.26
CA PHE A 19 32.83 -10.73 -30.53
C PHE A 19 32.15 -11.06 -29.21
N ASN A 20 32.90 -11.00 -28.10
CA ASN A 20 32.36 -11.25 -26.78
C ASN A 20 31.87 -9.92 -26.17
N PRO A 21 30.54 -9.69 -26.05
CA PRO A 21 29.98 -8.42 -25.61
C PRO A 21 30.40 -8.05 -24.17
N LEU A 22 30.75 -9.04 -23.35
CA LEU A 22 31.26 -8.82 -22.01
C LEU A 22 32.60 -8.08 -22.01
N ASN A 23 33.45 -8.35 -23.01
CA ASN A 23 34.74 -7.68 -23.15
C ASN A 23 34.60 -6.24 -23.65
N ALA A 24 33.53 -5.93 -24.41
CA ALA A 24 33.21 -4.56 -24.82
C ALA A 24 32.78 -3.73 -23.61
N LEU A 25 31.87 -4.26 -22.77
CA LEU A 25 31.42 -3.60 -21.54
C LEU A 25 32.55 -3.45 -20.51
N LEU A 26 33.43 -4.44 -20.37
CA LEU A 26 34.61 -4.32 -19.50
C LEU A 26 35.62 -3.30 -20.02
N ARG A 27 35.74 -3.12 -21.34
CA ARG A 27 36.55 -2.05 -21.94
C ARG A 27 35.94 -0.68 -21.71
N GLU A 28 34.63 -0.56 -21.87
CA GLU A 28 33.88 0.67 -21.66
C GLU A 28 33.92 1.10 -20.19
N LYS A 29 33.72 0.17 -19.24
CA LYS A 29 33.88 0.43 -17.80
C LYS A 29 35.31 0.89 -17.47
N ARG A 30 36.33 0.19 -17.97
CA ARG A 30 37.74 0.59 -17.76
C ARG A 30 38.07 1.94 -18.42
N ALA A 31 37.44 2.27 -19.54
CA ALA A 31 37.60 3.56 -20.20
C ALA A 31 36.90 4.69 -19.41
N ALA A 32 35.72 4.42 -18.84
CA ALA A 32 35.01 5.34 -17.96
C ALA A 32 35.77 5.59 -16.64
N ASP A 33 36.39 4.55 -16.07
CA ASP A 33 37.26 4.65 -14.90
C ASP A 33 38.52 5.45 -15.21
N LYS A 34 39.14 5.24 -16.38
CA LYS A 34 40.31 6.03 -16.83
C LYS A 34 39.98 7.50 -17.12
N ARG A 35 38.73 7.82 -17.47
CA ARG A 35 38.26 9.21 -17.67
C ARG A 35 37.92 9.93 -16.36
N GLY A 36 38.04 9.26 -15.20
CA GLY A 36 37.78 9.86 -13.88
C GLY A 36 36.31 10.20 -13.62
N THR A 37 35.40 9.76 -14.50
CA THR A 37 33.96 10.04 -14.41
C THR A 37 33.22 9.14 -13.41
N SER A 38 33.74 7.95 -13.11
CA SER A 38 33.06 7.02 -12.18
C SER A 38 33.16 7.44 -10.71
N SER A 39 34.23 8.11 -10.31
CA SER A 39 34.40 8.61 -8.94
C SER A 39 33.67 9.92 -8.68
N ASN A 40 33.42 10.75 -9.70
CA ASN A 40 32.69 12.02 -9.54
C ASN A 40 31.19 11.83 -9.31
N ALA A 41 30.56 10.84 -9.95
CA ALA A 41 29.16 10.51 -9.70
C ALA A 41 28.97 9.95 -8.28
N LEU A 42 29.91 9.11 -7.82
CA LEU A 42 29.93 8.60 -6.45
C LEU A 42 30.20 9.70 -5.42
N ARG A 43 31.15 10.63 -5.69
CA ARG A 43 31.39 11.80 -4.82
C ARG A 43 30.20 12.76 -4.78
N LEU A 44 29.49 12.95 -5.88
CA LEU A 44 28.27 13.77 -5.92
C LEU A 44 27.14 13.11 -5.12
N ALA A 45 26.98 11.79 -5.24
CA ALA A 45 26.03 11.03 -4.44
C ALA A 45 26.40 11.04 -2.94
N GLU A 46 27.67 10.86 -2.59
CA GLU A 46 28.15 10.95 -1.20
C GLU A 46 28.01 12.35 -0.62
N ASN A 47 28.25 13.41 -1.41
CA ASN A 47 28.07 14.79 -0.96
C ASN A 47 26.58 15.15 -0.77
N ALA A 48 25.68 14.62 -1.60
CA ALA A 48 24.24 14.80 -1.42
C ALA A 48 23.75 14.14 -0.12
N VAL A 49 24.22 12.91 0.15
CA VAL A 49 23.90 12.19 1.40
C VAL A 49 24.49 12.90 2.63
N ARG A 50 25.69 13.48 2.52
CA ARG A 50 26.31 14.25 3.63
C ARG A 50 25.63 15.59 3.89
N GLN A 51 25.10 16.25 2.86
CA GLN A 51 24.35 17.51 3.05
C GLN A 51 23.00 17.30 3.75
N GLU A 52 22.36 16.15 3.58
CA GLU A 52 21.12 15.80 4.30
C GLU A 52 21.36 15.40 5.76
N CYS A 53 22.55 14.86 6.09
CA CYS A 53 22.88 14.44 7.45
C CYS A 53 23.30 15.59 8.39
N HIS A 54 23.43 16.83 7.89
CA HIS A 54 23.83 18.00 8.67
C HIS A 54 22.69 18.96 9.06
N ARG A 55 21.42 18.56 8.89
CA ARG A 55 20.30 19.18 9.62
C ARG A 55 20.14 18.46 10.95
N GLU A 56 20.18 19.23 12.04
CA GLU A 56 20.59 18.81 13.39
C GLU A 56 19.90 17.56 13.98
N PRO A 57 20.65 16.78 14.79
CA PRO A 57 20.13 15.65 15.57
C PRO A 57 19.81 16.04 17.02
N SER A 58 18.55 15.87 17.44
CA SER A 58 18.23 15.71 18.86
C SER A 58 18.20 14.22 19.21
N LYS A 59 19.13 13.88 20.11
CA LYS A 59 19.44 12.58 20.72
C LYS A 59 18.20 11.71 21.01
N ILE A 60 18.25 10.44 20.58
CA ILE A 60 17.92 9.25 21.40
C ILE A 60 18.60 8.02 20.78
N SER A 61 19.38 7.34 21.62
CA SER A 61 19.98 6.00 21.54
C SER A 61 18.89 4.91 21.45
N SER A 62 18.98 3.72 20.85
CA SER A 62 20.07 2.75 20.67
C SER A 62 19.63 1.64 19.69
N HIS A 63 20.61 1.12 18.93
CA HIS A 63 20.80 -0.28 18.47
C HIS A 63 19.69 -1.07 17.76
N ASP A 64 19.75 -1.13 16.42
CA ASP A 64 19.90 -2.40 15.66
C ASP A 64 20.37 -2.14 14.20
N PRO A 65 21.54 -2.62 13.69
CA PRO A 65 22.13 -2.13 12.43
C PRO A 65 21.84 -2.98 11.16
N LEU A 66 20.88 -3.92 11.15
CA LEU A 66 20.87 -4.97 10.10
C LEU A 66 19.67 -5.04 9.13
N PHE A 67 18.74 -4.08 9.13
CA PHE A 67 17.58 -4.13 8.21
C PHE A 67 17.22 -2.81 7.50
N HIS A 68 18.19 -1.97 7.16
CA HIS A 68 17.96 -0.79 6.32
C HIS A 68 18.72 -0.85 4.99
N LEU A 69 18.40 -1.85 4.16
CA LEU A 69 18.54 -1.71 2.71
C LEU A 69 17.45 -0.74 2.25
N GLY A 70 17.74 0.56 2.38
CA GLY A 70 16.91 1.64 1.89
C GLY A 70 16.70 1.47 0.40
N PHE A 71 15.48 1.07 0.02
CA PHE A 71 14.98 1.30 -1.31
C PHE A 71 15.12 2.80 -1.58
N MET A 72 15.90 3.12 -2.60
CA MET A 72 16.12 4.46 -3.10
C MET A 72 14.78 5.19 -3.23
N ASP A 73 14.73 6.40 -2.67
CA ASP A 73 13.69 7.42 -2.70
C ASP A 73 12.55 7.16 -3.71
N GLU A 74 11.66 6.23 -3.34
CA GLU A 74 10.46 5.88 -4.10
C GLU A 74 9.61 7.15 -4.32
N GLN A 75 9.65 8.08 -3.37
CA GLN A 75 8.92 9.33 -3.40
C GLN A 75 9.51 10.34 -4.41
N ALA A 76 10.82 10.38 -4.65
CA ALA A 76 11.41 11.14 -5.75
C ALA A 76 11.07 10.54 -7.11
N ALA A 77 11.09 9.20 -7.24
CA ALA A 77 10.65 8.54 -8.47
C ALA A 77 9.18 8.86 -8.76
N TRP A 78 8.31 8.84 -7.74
CA TRP A 78 6.90 9.22 -7.88
C TRP A 78 6.69 10.70 -8.20
N ARG A 79 7.48 11.61 -7.61
CA ARG A 79 7.45 13.04 -7.96
C ARG A 79 7.86 13.27 -9.42
N ALA A 80 8.87 12.56 -9.91
CA ALA A 80 9.27 12.62 -11.31
C ALA A 80 8.17 12.10 -12.26
N ILE A 81 7.49 11.02 -11.91
CA ILE A 81 6.35 10.48 -12.69
C ILE A 81 5.18 11.47 -12.71
N ARG A 82 4.83 12.10 -11.57
CA ARG A 82 3.76 13.11 -11.52
C ARG A 82 4.09 14.34 -12.35
N HIS A 83 5.33 14.84 -12.28
CA HIS A 83 5.77 15.93 -13.12
C HIS A 83 5.72 15.56 -14.61
N PHE A 84 6.13 14.34 -14.98
CA PHE A 84 6.05 13.86 -16.37
C PHE A 84 4.60 13.72 -16.86
N GLN A 85 3.67 13.33 -15.99
CA GLN A 85 2.24 13.21 -16.29
C GLN A 85 1.54 14.58 -16.41
N ALA A 86 1.89 15.54 -15.55
CA ALA A 86 1.36 16.90 -15.59
C ALA A 86 1.89 17.72 -16.79
N SER A 87 3.03 17.32 -17.35
CA SER A 87 3.70 18.04 -18.45
C SER A 87 3.24 17.61 -19.85
N ASN A 88 2.39 16.60 -19.98
CA ASN A 88 1.94 16.13 -21.29
C ASN A 88 0.62 16.82 -21.69
N PRO A 89 0.63 17.76 -22.67
CA PRO A 89 -0.60 18.26 -23.26
C PRO A 89 -1.34 17.13 -23.98
N PRO A 90 -2.67 17.20 -24.13
CA PRO A 90 -3.45 16.15 -24.77
C PRO A 90 -3.04 15.98 -26.23
N GLN A 91 -2.20 14.99 -26.49
CA GLN A 91 -1.76 14.65 -27.84
C GLN A 91 -2.95 13.99 -28.57
N LYS A 92 -3.54 14.72 -29.52
CA LYS A 92 -4.36 14.14 -30.59
C LYS A 92 -3.49 13.17 -31.36
N ASN A 93 -3.76 11.87 -31.27
CA ASN A 93 -3.19 10.90 -32.21
C ASN A 93 -4.14 9.75 -32.53
N HIS A 94 -3.99 9.35 -33.80
CA HIS A 94 -4.86 8.55 -34.64
C HIS A 94 -4.88 7.05 -34.30
N THR A 95 -5.96 6.45 -34.80
CA THR A 95 -6.45 5.07 -34.76
C THR A 95 -5.51 4.01 -35.34
N ASN A 96 -5.45 2.84 -34.67
CA ASN A 96 -5.20 1.54 -35.31
C ASN A 96 -6.12 0.47 -34.67
N THR A 97 -6.55 -0.48 -35.51
CA THR A 97 -7.84 -1.22 -35.45
C THR A 97 -7.63 -2.73 -35.33
N GLU A 98 -8.58 -3.43 -34.70
CA GLU A 98 -9.25 -4.70 -35.09
C GLU A 98 -10.26 -5.07 -33.97
N ASP A 99 -11.42 -5.72 -34.16
CA ASP A 99 -12.23 -5.97 -35.36
C ASP A 99 -13.69 -6.26 -34.94
N TYR A 100 -14.66 -5.76 -35.72
CA TYR A 100 -16.05 -6.21 -35.88
C TYR A 100 -16.65 -5.25 -36.91
N ALA A 101 -16.32 -5.52 -38.16
CA ALA A 101 -16.81 -4.80 -39.32
C ALA A 101 -18.30 -5.09 -39.53
N LEU A 102 -19.14 -4.06 -39.48
CA LEU A 102 -20.38 -4.10 -40.27
C LEU A 102 -19.92 -4.22 -41.71
N GLY A 103 -20.26 -5.34 -42.36
CA GLY A 103 -19.77 -5.63 -43.70
C GLY A 103 -20.15 -4.49 -44.66
N PRO A 104 -19.29 -4.15 -45.64
CA PRO A 104 -19.47 -3.02 -46.56
C PRO A 104 -20.79 -3.03 -47.37
N ARG A 105 -21.56 -4.11 -47.29
CA ARG A 105 -22.91 -4.23 -47.89
C ARG A 105 -24.00 -3.51 -47.07
N GLN A 106 -23.88 -3.43 -45.75
CA GLN A 106 -24.90 -2.79 -44.89
C GLN A 106 -24.80 -1.27 -44.92
N THR A 107 -23.60 -0.71 -45.10
CA THR A 107 -23.41 0.74 -45.22
C THR A 107 -23.88 1.30 -46.56
N ARG A 108 -23.95 0.49 -47.62
CA ARG A 108 -24.46 0.91 -48.95
C ARG A 108 -25.97 1.12 -49.01
N MET A 109 -26.75 0.47 -48.15
CA MET A 109 -28.22 0.61 -48.15
C MET A 109 -28.71 1.98 -47.64
N LEU A 110 -27.85 2.72 -46.94
CA LEU A 110 -28.20 4.00 -46.31
C LEU A 110 -27.85 5.22 -47.19
N GLY A 111 -27.27 5.01 -48.38
CA GLY A 111 -26.72 6.08 -49.21
C GLY A 111 -25.27 6.45 -48.82
N SER A 112 -24.51 7.01 -49.75
CA SER A 112 -23.07 7.25 -49.59
C SER A 112 -22.74 8.24 -48.46
N GLU A 113 -23.53 9.30 -48.31
CA GLU A 113 -23.30 10.33 -47.30
C GLU A 113 -23.75 9.89 -45.90
N ALA A 114 -24.96 9.36 -45.77
CA ALA A 114 -25.47 8.90 -44.48
C ALA A 114 -24.74 7.65 -43.98
N GLY A 115 -24.36 6.73 -44.88
CA GLY A 115 -23.50 5.59 -44.54
C GLY A 115 -22.14 6.02 -43.99
N ALA A 116 -21.50 7.02 -44.59
CA ALA A 116 -20.23 7.56 -44.11
C ALA A 116 -20.37 8.26 -42.74
N ALA A 117 -21.45 9.04 -42.54
CA ALA A 117 -21.73 9.69 -41.27
C ALA A 117 -21.96 8.68 -40.13
N ILE A 118 -22.74 7.62 -40.38
CA ILE A 118 -23.01 6.56 -39.39
C ILE A 118 -21.72 5.77 -39.08
N SER A 119 -20.92 5.44 -40.08
CA SER A 119 -19.61 4.80 -39.85
C SER A 119 -18.69 5.66 -38.98
N LYS A 120 -18.70 6.99 -39.18
CA LYS A 120 -17.92 7.92 -38.35
C LYS A 120 -18.43 7.99 -36.90
N ILE A 121 -19.75 8.00 -36.70
CA ILE A 121 -20.36 7.98 -35.35
C ILE A 121 -20.02 6.68 -34.62
N LEU A 122 -20.22 5.52 -35.27
CA LEU A 122 -19.89 4.22 -34.67
C LEU A 122 -18.39 4.06 -34.36
N ALA A 123 -17.51 4.66 -35.18
CA ALA A 123 -16.08 4.70 -34.90
C ALA A 123 -15.78 5.56 -33.66
N ASN A 124 -16.40 6.73 -33.55
CA ASN A 124 -16.25 7.61 -32.38
C ASN A 124 -16.79 6.94 -31.10
N ASP A 125 -17.97 6.33 -31.13
CA ASP A 125 -18.56 5.61 -30.00
C ASP A 125 -17.66 4.46 -29.52
N ARG A 126 -17.01 3.74 -30.44
CA ARG A 126 -16.06 2.67 -30.10
C ARG A 126 -14.78 3.22 -29.48
N ILE A 127 -14.25 4.32 -30.00
CA ILE A 127 -13.08 5.00 -29.41
C ILE A 127 -13.44 5.50 -28.02
N GLU A 128 -14.62 6.09 -27.84
CA GLU A 128 -15.08 6.59 -26.56
C GLU A 128 -15.31 5.44 -25.56
N LYS A 129 -15.95 4.34 -25.99
CA LYS A 129 -16.05 3.11 -25.17
C LYS A 129 -14.70 2.50 -24.85
N GLY A 130 -13.75 2.50 -25.79
CA GLY A 130 -12.39 2.00 -25.59
C GLY A 130 -11.61 2.88 -24.60
N LYS A 131 -11.71 4.21 -24.73
CA LYS A 131 -11.16 5.18 -23.78
C LYS A 131 -11.81 5.04 -22.40
N GLU A 132 -13.12 4.85 -22.34
CA GLU A 132 -13.82 4.66 -21.07
C GLU A 132 -13.41 3.35 -20.43
N ARG A 133 -13.30 2.24 -21.19
CA ARG A 133 -12.75 0.96 -20.69
C ARG A 133 -11.32 1.11 -20.20
N ALA A 134 -10.46 1.80 -20.94
CA ALA A 134 -9.07 2.06 -20.52
C ALA A 134 -9.02 2.97 -19.28
N ARG A 135 -9.93 3.94 -19.17
CA ARG A 135 -10.06 4.82 -18.00
C ARG A 135 -10.58 4.03 -16.80
N VAL A 136 -11.55 3.14 -17.00
CA VAL A 136 -12.07 2.22 -15.98
C VAL A 136 -10.96 1.27 -15.54
N ALA A 137 -10.25 0.60 -16.46
CA ALA A 137 -9.12 -0.27 -16.14
C ALA A 137 -8.00 0.48 -15.40
N ARG A 138 -7.68 1.72 -15.81
CA ARG A 138 -6.73 2.58 -15.07
C ARG A 138 -7.24 2.98 -13.68
N ARG A 139 -8.54 3.20 -13.53
CA ARG A 139 -9.17 3.49 -12.22
C ARG A 139 -9.21 2.24 -11.34
N GLU A 140 -9.47 1.08 -11.94
CA GLU A 140 -9.42 -0.23 -11.28
C GLU A 140 -8.01 -0.57 -10.85
N LYS A 141 -6.99 -0.13 -11.58
CA LYS A 141 -5.58 -0.22 -11.21
C LYS A 141 -5.05 1.01 -10.47
N ALA A 142 -5.92 1.97 -10.15
CA ALA A 142 -5.47 3.15 -9.42
C ALA A 142 -4.99 2.72 -8.04
N LEU A 143 -3.76 3.10 -7.73
CA LEU A 143 -3.23 3.06 -6.38
C LEU A 143 -4.16 3.84 -5.46
N GLY A 144 -4.41 3.32 -4.27
CA GLY A 144 -5.19 3.96 -3.22
C GLY A 144 -6.71 4.00 -3.45
N VAL A 145 -7.41 4.40 -2.39
CA VAL A 145 -8.85 4.66 -2.40
C VAL A 145 -9.03 6.16 -2.16
N PRO A 146 -9.48 6.94 -3.16
CA PRO A 146 -9.61 8.38 -3.01
C PRO A 146 -10.71 8.69 -2.00
N LEU A 147 -10.29 9.07 -0.80
CA LEU A 147 -11.15 9.44 0.31
C LEU A 147 -11.57 10.91 0.17
N TRP A 148 -10.64 11.77 -0.23
CA TRP A 148 -10.86 13.23 -0.29
C TRP A 148 -11.48 13.67 -1.61
N LYS A 149 -12.34 14.69 -1.57
CA LYS A 149 -12.75 15.41 -2.78
C LYS A 149 -11.50 15.99 -3.44
N THR A 150 -11.35 15.75 -4.74
CA THR A 150 -10.25 16.33 -5.51
C THR A 150 -10.64 17.77 -5.79
N GLU A 151 -9.78 18.72 -5.43
CA GLU A 151 -9.96 20.13 -5.80
C GLU A 151 -10.18 20.19 -7.30
N SER A 152 -11.38 20.60 -7.72
CA SER A 152 -11.65 20.75 -9.14
C SER A 152 -10.93 22.04 -9.56
N SER A 153 -10.22 22.00 -10.68
CA SER A 153 -9.48 23.19 -11.16
C SER A 153 -10.38 24.38 -11.53
N GLU A 154 -11.70 24.20 -11.44
CA GLU A 154 -12.71 25.21 -11.75
C GLU A 154 -13.25 25.90 -10.48
N ASP A 155 -12.90 25.40 -9.28
CA ASP A 155 -13.31 26.02 -8.03
C ASP A 155 -12.44 27.25 -7.76
N MET A 156 -13.06 28.43 -7.71
CA MET A 156 -12.40 29.67 -7.33
C MET A 156 -12.02 29.61 -5.85
N ASP A 157 -10.78 29.98 -5.51
CA ASP A 157 -10.34 30.12 -4.13
C ASP A 157 -11.19 31.20 -3.44
N VAL A 158 -12.13 30.77 -2.59
CA VAL A 158 -12.88 31.67 -1.72
C VAL A 158 -12.08 31.82 -0.45
N ASP A 159 -11.69 33.05 -0.10
CA ASP A 159 -11.05 33.35 1.19
C ASP A 159 -11.93 32.80 2.32
N PHE A 160 -11.45 31.75 2.99
CA PHE A 160 -12.18 31.13 4.09
C PHE A 160 -12.22 32.12 5.24
N GLY A 161 -13.38 32.75 5.42
CA GLY A 161 -13.73 33.39 6.69
C GLY A 161 -13.51 32.38 7.82
N SER A 162 -13.00 32.86 8.96
CA SER A 162 -12.73 32.06 10.15
C SER A 162 -13.80 30.98 10.32
N ILE A 163 -13.42 29.72 10.14
CA ILE A 163 -14.35 28.59 10.14
C ILE A 163 -14.67 28.29 11.60
N LEU A 164 -15.49 29.17 12.19
CA LEU A 164 -16.03 28.97 13.53
C LEU A 164 -16.96 27.77 13.45
N THR A 165 -16.44 26.62 13.85
CA THR A 165 -17.28 25.47 14.15
C THR A 165 -18.24 25.87 15.26
N ASP A 166 -19.55 25.69 15.04
CA ASP A 166 -20.61 25.79 16.05
C ASP A 166 -20.46 24.67 17.08
N ALA A 167 -19.36 24.67 17.82
CA ALA A 167 -19.10 23.78 18.92
C ALA A 167 -19.89 24.27 20.14
N SER A 168 -20.68 23.38 20.73
CA SER A 168 -21.43 23.63 21.96
C SER A 168 -20.86 22.76 23.06
N PHE A 169 -20.15 23.37 24.01
CA PHE A 169 -19.45 22.65 25.08
C PHE A 169 -20.38 22.15 26.21
N GLY A 170 -21.70 22.21 26.00
CA GLY A 170 -22.71 21.87 27.01
C GLY A 170 -23.11 23.06 27.87
N GLN A 171 -23.98 22.81 28.86
CA GLN A 171 -24.52 23.80 29.80
C GLN A 171 -24.45 23.27 31.23
N GLY A 172 -24.52 24.18 32.22
CA GLY A 172 -24.69 23.82 33.63
C GLY A 172 -23.40 23.79 34.46
N SER A 173 -22.29 24.30 33.93
CA SER A 173 -21.06 24.55 34.68
C SER A 173 -20.49 25.91 34.27
N LEU A 174 -20.05 26.70 35.25
CA LEU A 174 -19.44 28.01 35.02
C LEU A 174 -18.21 27.91 34.09
N ILE A 175 -17.48 26.80 34.14
CA ILE A 175 -16.32 26.56 33.27
C ILE A 175 -16.78 26.37 31.81
N LEU A 176 -17.84 25.58 31.59
CA LEU A 176 -18.38 25.34 30.25
C LEU A 176 -19.01 26.61 29.66
N ASP A 177 -19.73 27.37 30.48
CA ASP A 177 -20.33 28.64 30.07
C ASP A 177 -19.24 29.66 29.68
N LEU A 178 -18.15 29.72 30.45
CA LEU A 178 -16.99 30.56 30.13
C LEU A 178 -16.29 30.11 28.84
N ILE A 179 -16.08 28.80 28.64
CA ILE A 179 -15.50 28.26 27.38
C ILE A 179 -16.40 28.62 26.19
N ASN A 180 -17.72 28.42 26.30
CA ASN A 180 -18.68 28.80 25.25
C ASN A 180 -18.62 30.31 24.95
N GLN A 181 -18.53 31.16 25.98
CA GLN A 181 -18.43 32.61 25.82
C GLN A 181 -17.12 33.02 25.13
N LEU A 182 -15.98 32.46 25.55
CA LEU A 182 -14.67 32.74 24.97
C LEU A 182 -14.58 32.26 23.50
N HIS A 183 -15.17 31.11 23.19
CA HIS A 183 -15.26 30.60 21.82
C HIS A 183 -16.10 31.51 20.93
N ARG A 184 -17.30 31.91 21.38
CA ARG A 184 -18.20 32.82 20.64
C ARG A 184 -17.62 34.23 20.43
N THR A 185 -16.81 34.70 21.37
CA THR A 185 -16.14 36.01 21.27
C THR A 185 -14.81 35.92 20.52
N SER A 186 -14.39 34.73 20.07
CA SER A 186 -13.12 34.47 19.38
C SER A 186 -11.90 35.00 20.15
N ASN A 187 -11.92 34.91 21.49
CA ASN A 187 -10.79 35.31 22.33
C ASN A 187 -9.84 34.13 22.54
N ASP A 188 -9.12 33.77 21.48
CA ASP A 188 -8.23 32.60 21.40
C ASP A 188 -7.19 32.55 22.53
N ALA A 189 -6.67 33.70 22.96
CA ALA A 189 -5.64 33.76 24.00
C ALA A 189 -6.18 33.35 25.38
N GLN A 190 -7.36 33.84 25.74
CA GLN A 190 -8.02 33.47 27.01
C GLN A 190 -8.57 32.05 26.96
N LEU A 191 -9.11 31.64 25.81
CA LEU A 191 -9.58 30.27 25.61
C LEU A 191 -8.44 29.26 25.77
N ALA A 192 -7.29 29.49 25.12
CA ALA A 192 -6.12 28.63 25.24
C ALA A 192 -5.62 28.55 26.70
N LEU A 193 -5.53 29.68 27.39
CA LEU A 193 -5.10 29.71 28.80
C LEU A 193 -6.07 28.94 29.72
N LEU A 194 -7.38 29.07 29.48
CA LEU A 194 -8.38 28.34 30.26
C LEU A 194 -8.27 26.82 30.03
N LEU A 195 -8.08 26.39 28.78
CA LEU A 195 -7.89 24.98 28.43
C LEU A 195 -6.59 24.40 29.02
N GLU A 196 -5.51 25.17 29.00
CA GLU A 196 -4.20 24.79 29.57
C GLU A 196 -4.16 24.82 31.11
N SER A 197 -5.12 25.47 31.76
CA SER A 197 -5.15 25.61 33.23
C SER A 197 -5.43 24.29 33.97
N GLY A 198 -5.87 23.24 33.27
CA GLY A 198 -6.31 21.98 33.87
C GLY A 198 -7.70 22.05 34.52
N ALA A 199 -8.38 23.20 34.48
CA ALA A 199 -9.71 23.38 35.07
C ALA A 199 -10.75 22.37 34.54
N VAL A 200 -10.63 22.00 33.26
CA VAL A 200 -11.50 21.04 32.57
C VAL A 200 -11.56 19.69 33.27
N ILE A 201 -10.45 19.22 33.85
CA ILE A 201 -10.34 17.88 34.45
C ILE A 201 -11.22 17.74 35.70
N ASN A 202 -11.60 18.86 36.33
CA ASN A 202 -12.44 18.87 37.53
C ASN A 202 -13.94 18.77 37.23
N LEU A 203 -14.33 18.69 35.96
CA LEU A 203 -15.74 18.56 35.57
C LEU A 203 -16.25 17.13 35.84
N PRO A 204 -17.55 16.97 36.14
CA PRO A 204 -18.13 15.65 36.30
C PRO A 204 -18.08 14.85 34.98
N PRO A 205 -17.95 13.51 35.03
CA PRO A 205 -17.76 12.66 33.84
C PRO A 205 -18.84 12.80 32.76
N GLN A 206 -20.10 13.06 33.15
CA GLN A 206 -21.20 13.30 32.22
C GLN A 206 -20.97 14.56 31.37
N GLN A 207 -20.40 15.60 31.98
CA GLN A 207 -20.05 16.85 31.29
C GLN A 207 -18.78 16.67 30.44
N LEU A 208 -17.80 15.91 30.93
CA LEU A 208 -16.58 15.59 30.17
C LEU A 208 -16.91 14.87 28.86
N THR A 209 -17.85 13.93 28.86
CA THR A 209 -18.24 13.19 27.66
C THR A 209 -18.77 14.11 26.56
N ALA A 210 -19.64 15.07 26.90
CA ALA A 210 -20.14 16.08 25.96
C ALA A 210 -19.03 17.07 25.54
N LEU A 211 -18.10 17.35 26.44
CA LEU A 211 -16.98 18.26 26.19
C LEU A 211 -15.96 17.67 25.21
N VAL A 212 -15.69 16.35 25.25
CA VAL A 212 -14.71 15.69 24.37
C VAL A 212 -14.99 15.91 22.89
N SER A 213 -16.26 15.80 22.46
CA SER A 213 -16.61 16.02 21.05
C SER A 213 -16.35 17.46 20.61
N SER A 214 -16.66 18.43 21.47
CA SER A 214 -16.44 19.85 21.22
C SER A 214 -14.96 20.21 21.25
N LEU A 215 -14.20 19.68 22.21
CA LEU A 215 -12.75 19.86 22.28
C LEU A 215 -12.04 19.23 21.08
N LEU A 216 -12.51 18.09 20.58
CA LEU A 216 -11.97 17.50 19.36
C LEU A 216 -12.22 18.42 18.17
N ALA A 217 -13.45 18.91 17.97
CA ALA A 217 -13.75 19.85 16.89
C ALA A 217 -12.87 21.11 16.97
N VAL A 218 -12.75 21.72 18.15
CA VAL A 218 -11.89 22.88 18.38
C VAL A 218 -10.40 22.55 18.15
N GLY A 219 -9.95 21.39 18.62
CA GLY A 219 -8.59 20.87 18.41
C GLY A 219 -8.22 20.67 16.94
N LEU A 220 -9.21 20.41 16.09
CA LEU A 220 -9.01 20.15 14.67
C LEU A 220 -9.13 21.43 13.82
N PHE A 221 -10.10 22.30 14.12
CA PHE A 221 -10.50 23.38 13.20
C PHE A 221 -10.21 24.79 13.71
N SER A 222 -9.69 24.96 14.93
CA SER A 222 -9.32 26.29 15.46
C SER A 222 -7.88 26.71 15.14
N SER A 223 -7.51 27.93 15.52
CA SER A 223 -6.14 28.44 15.39
C SER A 223 -5.14 27.51 16.08
N ALA A 224 -3.89 27.48 15.58
CA ALA A 224 -2.86 26.55 16.07
C ALA A 224 -2.68 26.59 17.60
N ARG A 225 -2.79 27.77 18.21
CA ARG A 225 -2.68 27.95 19.66
C ARG A 225 -3.83 27.27 20.42
N VAL A 226 -5.08 27.58 20.02
CA VAL A 226 -6.27 26.99 20.65
C VAL A 226 -6.33 25.49 20.39
N ALA A 227 -5.96 25.06 19.17
CA ALA A 227 -5.93 23.66 18.80
C ALA A 227 -4.96 22.85 19.67
N ASN A 228 -3.75 23.36 19.91
CA ASN A 228 -2.78 22.74 20.80
C ASN A 228 -3.27 22.70 22.25
N ALA A 229 -3.87 23.78 22.74
CA ALA A 229 -4.45 23.85 24.07
C ALA A 229 -5.61 22.84 24.25
N ALA A 230 -6.50 22.73 23.26
CA ALA A 230 -7.59 21.75 23.25
C ALA A 230 -7.07 20.32 23.19
N HIS A 231 -6.02 20.05 22.40
CA HIS A 231 -5.38 18.75 22.36
C HIS A 231 -4.73 18.38 23.70
N ASN A 232 -4.05 19.33 24.37
CA ASN A 232 -3.51 19.13 25.71
C ASN A 232 -4.62 18.86 26.73
N ALA A 233 -5.73 19.63 26.69
CA ALA A 233 -6.86 19.39 27.56
C ALA A 233 -7.48 18.00 27.34
N LEU A 234 -7.63 17.55 26.08
CA LEU A 234 -8.08 16.19 25.76
C LEU A 234 -7.13 15.13 26.31
N ARG A 235 -5.82 15.32 26.17
CA ARG A 235 -4.81 14.43 26.77
C ARG A 235 -5.02 14.34 28.28
N ASP A 236 -5.14 15.48 28.94
CA ASP A 236 -5.24 15.51 30.38
C ASP A 236 -6.53 14.82 30.85
N VAL A 237 -7.66 15.02 30.15
CA VAL A 237 -8.93 14.29 30.37
C VAL A 237 -8.75 12.78 30.23
N TYR A 238 -8.15 12.30 29.14
CA TYR A 238 -7.95 10.86 28.92
C TYR A 238 -6.94 10.22 29.88
N THR A 239 -5.98 11.00 30.39
CA THR A 239 -5.05 10.51 31.41
C THR A 239 -5.68 10.44 32.80
N ALA A 240 -6.64 11.33 33.10
CA ALA A 240 -7.29 11.41 34.41
C ALA A 240 -8.53 10.52 34.54
N CYS A 241 -9.27 10.27 33.45
CA CYS A 241 -10.61 9.66 33.48
C CYS A 241 -10.70 8.38 32.63
N THR A 242 -9.94 7.35 32.99
CA THR A 242 -9.60 6.22 32.09
C THR A 242 -10.75 5.32 31.63
N SER A 243 -11.96 5.38 32.20
CA SER A 243 -13.06 4.46 31.81
C SER A 243 -14.42 5.09 31.54
N GLU A 244 -14.69 6.31 32.01
CA GLU A 244 -16.02 6.92 31.90
C GLU A 244 -16.18 7.82 30.67
N VAL A 245 -15.08 8.37 30.18
CA VAL A 245 -15.09 9.30 29.05
C VAL A 245 -14.70 8.55 27.79
N VAL A 246 -15.63 8.46 26.84
CA VAL A 246 -15.46 7.65 25.63
C VAL A 246 -15.46 8.53 24.38
N LEU A 247 -14.54 8.28 23.45
CA LEU A 247 -14.56 8.87 22.12
C LEU A 247 -15.52 8.09 21.22
N SER A 248 -16.66 8.70 20.87
CA SER A 248 -17.59 8.08 19.92
C SER A 248 -17.06 8.18 18.49
N PHE A 249 -17.26 7.11 17.72
CA PHE A 249 -16.93 7.08 16.30
C PHE A 249 -17.68 8.14 15.48
N SER A 250 -18.90 8.49 15.90
CA SER A 250 -19.71 9.53 15.23
C SER A 250 -18.99 10.88 15.12
N VAL A 251 -18.20 11.23 16.14
CA VAL A 251 -17.42 12.49 16.17
C VAL A 251 -16.29 12.45 15.14
N ILE A 252 -15.59 11.31 15.04
CA ILE A 252 -14.52 11.09 14.05
C ILE A 252 -15.12 11.12 12.64
N CYS A 253 -16.25 10.44 12.44
CA CYS A 253 -16.97 10.44 11.16
C CYS A 253 -17.32 11.87 10.74
N THR A 254 -17.90 12.66 11.64
CA THR A 254 -18.25 14.07 11.38
C THR A 254 -17.01 14.90 11.03
N ALA A 255 -15.92 14.75 11.79
CA ALA A 255 -14.67 15.44 11.51
C ALA A 255 -14.09 15.07 10.13
N LEU A 256 -14.15 13.80 9.73
CA LEU A 256 -13.68 13.38 8.41
C LEU A 256 -14.53 13.95 7.27
N VAL A 257 -15.86 14.03 7.44
CA VAL A 257 -16.71 14.69 6.42
C VAL A 257 -16.40 16.19 6.35
N GLN A 258 -16.22 16.86 7.48
CA GLN A 258 -15.78 18.26 7.53
C GLN A 258 -14.42 18.48 6.84
N LEU A 259 -13.51 17.51 6.93
CA LEU A 259 -12.22 17.50 6.21
C LEU A 259 -12.35 17.27 4.70
N GLY A 260 -13.57 17.09 4.17
CA GLY A 260 -13.84 16.88 2.75
C GLY A 260 -13.84 15.40 2.32
N ALA A 261 -14.06 14.46 3.24
CA ALA A 261 -14.22 13.06 2.88
C ALA A 261 -15.48 12.85 2.01
N ARG A 262 -15.39 11.98 1.01
CA ARG A 262 -16.50 11.67 0.10
C ARG A 262 -17.55 10.82 0.79
N SER A 263 -18.79 11.33 0.88
CA SER A 263 -19.93 10.60 1.48
C SER A 263 -20.17 9.23 0.83
N ARG A 264 -19.88 9.07 -0.48
CA ARG A 264 -19.98 7.79 -1.19
C ARG A 264 -19.10 6.69 -0.58
N VAL A 265 -17.92 7.04 -0.07
CA VAL A 265 -17.02 6.06 0.57
C VAL A 265 -17.64 5.60 1.89
N PHE A 266 -18.30 6.51 2.61
CA PHE A 266 -18.94 6.25 3.91
C PHE A 266 -20.18 5.38 3.72
N GLU A 267 -20.98 5.65 2.69
CA GLU A 267 -22.11 4.80 2.28
C GLU A 267 -21.66 3.37 1.92
N GLN A 268 -20.53 3.23 1.21
CA GLN A 268 -20.00 1.91 0.82
C GLN A 268 -19.56 1.03 2.00
N VAL A 269 -19.12 1.66 3.09
CA VAL A 269 -18.81 0.99 4.36
C VAL A 269 -20.01 0.92 5.31
N GLY A 270 -21.13 1.54 4.95
CA GLY A 270 -22.38 1.53 5.74
C GLY A 270 -22.37 2.49 6.92
N TRP A 271 -21.54 3.53 6.91
CA TRP A 271 -21.60 4.60 7.90
C TRP A 271 -22.69 5.60 7.54
N LYS A 272 -23.53 5.93 8.52
CA LYS A 272 -24.52 6.99 8.39
C LYS A 272 -23.84 8.31 8.74
N THR A 273 -23.98 9.29 7.85
CA THR A 273 -23.55 10.67 8.12
C THR A 273 -24.81 11.44 8.50
N GLU A 274 -24.89 11.87 9.75
CA GLU A 274 -25.99 12.72 10.22
C GLU A 274 -25.62 14.18 9.95
N GLY A 275 -26.40 14.82 9.08
CA GLY A 275 -26.18 16.21 8.68
C GLY A 275 -25.46 16.34 7.33
N CYS A 276 -25.67 17.50 6.72
CA CYS A 276 -24.89 17.96 5.57
C CYS A 276 -23.86 18.94 6.12
N PRO A 277 -22.73 18.48 6.68
CA PRO A 277 -21.70 19.39 7.15
C PRO A 277 -21.29 20.28 5.98
N GLN A 278 -21.10 21.57 6.28
CA GLN A 278 -20.56 22.51 5.30
C GLN A 278 -19.21 21.97 4.82
N ASP A 279 -19.08 21.79 3.50
CA ASP A 279 -17.83 21.35 2.90
C ASP A 279 -16.75 22.40 3.17
N MET A 280 -15.81 22.08 4.06
CA MET A 280 -14.65 22.93 4.29
C MET A 280 -13.64 22.59 3.19
N HIS A 281 -13.42 23.52 2.27
CA HIS A 281 -12.40 23.41 1.25
C HIS A 281 -11.03 23.70 1.89
N LEU A 282 -10.47 22.68 2.55
CA LEU A 282 -9.14 22.77 3.16
C LEU A 282 -8.08 22.41 2.12
N SER A 283 -6.97 23.15 2.10
CA SER A 283 -5.80 22.75 1.32
C SER A 283 -5.26 21.38 1.76
N SER A 284 -4.54 20.70 0.87
CA SER A 284 -3.95 19.39 1.18
C SER A 284 -2.99 19.43 2.38
N GLU A 285 -2.25 20.52 2.57
CA GLU A 285 -1.31 20.69 3.68
C GLU A 285 -2.03 20.83 5.02
N ILE A 286 -3.02 21.73 5.08
CA ILE A 286 -3.82 21.95 6.30
C ILE A 286 -4.56 20.66 6.65
N ARG A 287 -5.18 20.00 5.67
CA ARG A 287 -5.86 18.72 5.87
C ARG A 287 -4.92 17.67 6.46
N SER A 288 -3.68 17.58 5.97
CA SER A 288 -2.68 16.66 6.51
C SER A 288 -2.31 16.97 7.96
N GLU A 289 -2.18 18.25 8.34
CA GLU A 289 -1.90 18.66 9.71
C GLU A 289 -3.06 18.32 10.65
N VAL A 290 -4.29 18.63 10.24
CA VAL A 290 -5.49 18.32 11.03
C VAL A 290 -5.68 16.81 11.19
N LEU A 291 -5.43 16.03 10.12
CA LEU A 291 -5.44 14.57 10.21
C LEU A 291 -4.38 14.04 11.17
N PHE A 292 -3.18 14.62 11.20
CA PHE A 292 -2.14 14.24 12.15
C PHE A 292 -2.63 14.41 13.59
N ARG A 293 -3.27 15.55 13.91
CA ARG A 293 -3.87 15.80 15.23
C ARG A 293 -5.02 14.82 15.54
N LEU A 294 -5.89 14.55 14.57
CA LEU A 294 -6.98 13.57 14.72
C LEU A 294 -6.44 12.18 15.05
N VAL A 295 -5.44 11.71 14.31
CA VAL A 295 -4.80 10.41 14.55
C VAL A 295 -4.13 10.37 15.92
N ALA A 296 -3.49 11.46 16.34
CA ALA A 296 -2.90 11.57 17.67
C ALA A 296 -3.96 11.47 18.79
N VAL A 297 -5.12 12.11 18.63
CA VAL A 297 -6.23 11.99 19.59
C VAL A 297 -6.81 10.58 19.62
N ILE A 298 -7.01 9.93 18.46
CA ILE A 298 -7.52 8.55 18.40
C ILE A 298 -6.53 7.59 19.09
N LYS A 299 -5.22 7.76 18.83
CA LYS A 299 -4.16 6.99 19.49
C LYS A 299 -4.18 7.18 21.00
N LEU A 300 -4.35 8.41 21.47
CA LEU A 300 -4.43 8.75 22.89
C LEU A 300 -5.67 8.14 23.55
N ALA A 301 -6.84 8.27 22.93
CA ALA A 301 -8.07 7.62 23.39
C ALA A 301 -7.90 6.10 23.44
N ALA A 302 -7.24 5.51 22.43
CA ALA A 302 -6.94 4.08 22.41
C ALA A 302 -6.03 3.65 23.56
N THR A 303 -4.93 4.37 23.83
CA THR A 303 -4.02 4.06 24.95
C THR A 303 -4.67 4.20 26.32
N SER A 304 -5.67 5.07 26.44
CA SER A 304 -6.48 5.25 27.64
C SER A 304 -7.69 4.32 27.72
N THR A 305 -7.83 3.34 26.81
CA THR A 305 -8.99 2.43 26.73
C THR A 305 -10.34 3.16 26.63
N ALA A 306 -10.33 4.36 26.06
CA ALA A 306 -11.45 5.28 25.99
C ALA A 306 -12.23 5.16 24.67
N LEU A 307 -12.22 3.98 24.04
CA LEU A 307 -12.99 3.69 22.82
C LEU A 307 -14.11 2.72 23.12
N THR A 308 -15.29 2.93 22.53
CA THR A 308 -16.41 2.02 22.72
C THR A 308 -16.18 0.70 21.98
N ASN A 309 -16.22 -0.44 22.68
CA ASN A 309 -15.92 -1.77 22.11
C ASN A 309 -16.68 -2.07 20.79
N HIS A 310 -17.96 -1.67 20.70
CA HIS A 310 -18.77 -1.91 19.50
C HIS A 310 -18.39 -1.03 18.30
N GLU A 311 -17.70 0.08 18.53
CA GLU A 311 -17.26 1.02 17.50
C GLU A 311 -15.78 0.85 17.13
N VAL A 312 -15.00 0.06 17.88
CA VAL A 312 -13.54 -0.12 17.66
C VAL A 312 -13.22 -0.51 16.22
N ALA A 313 -14.03 -1.40 15.63
CA ALA A 313 -13.84 -1.84 14.25
C ALA A 313 -14.00 -0.69 13.23
N ASP A 314 -14.91 0.25 13.49
CA ASP A 314 -15.12 1.43 12.64
C ASP A 314 -14.00 2.46 12.82
N HIS A 315 -13.49 2.64 14.03
CA HIS A 315 -12.28 3.44 14.29
C HIS A 315 -11.10 2.92 13.47
N VAL A 316 -10.81 1.62 13.54
CA VAL A 316 -9.72 0.99 12.75
C VAL A 316 -9.95 1.17 11.26
N LEU A 317 -11.17 0.91 10.76
CA LEU A 317 -11.48 1.05 9.34
C LEU A 317 -11.31 2.50 8.86
N SER A 318 -11.64 3.50 9.68
CA SER A 318 -11.42 4.91 9.33
C SER A 318 -9.94 5.26 9.17
N LEU A 319 -9.08 4.77 10.07
CA LEU A 319 -7.63 4.94 9.97
C LEU A 319 -7.07 4.25 8.72
N VAL A 320 -7.60 3.07 8.37
CA VAL A 320 -7.25 2.36 7.13
C VAL A 320 -7.67 3.16 5.89
N LEU A 321 -8.87 3.74 5.87
CA LEU A 321 -9.32 4.57 4.75
C LEU A 321 -8.43 5.79 4.54
N ILE A 322 -8.05 6.49 5.62
CA ILE A 322 -7.09 7.60 5.56
C ILE A 322 -5.74 7.08 5.03
N GLY A 323 -5.27 5.93 5.53
CA GLY A 323 -4.01 5.31 5.12
C GLY A 323 -3.98 4.85 3.66
N LEU A 324 -5.14 4.50 3.09
CA LEU A 324 -5.29 4.09 1.70
C LEU A 324 -5.40 5.25 0.72
N ASP A 325 -5.69 6.47 1.18
CA ASP A 325 -5.71 7.63 0.30
C ASP A 325 -4.30 7.94 -0.25
N ASN A 326 -4.22 8.44 -1.49
CA ASN A 326 -2.96 8.73 -2.16
C ASN A 326 -2.30 10.04 -1.71
N SER A 327 -3.07 10.99 -1.19
CA SER A 327 -2.55 12.25 -0.67
C SER A 327 -1.93 12.07 0.71
N THR A 328 -2.24 10.98 1.41
CA THR A 328 -1.68 10.67 2.74
C THR A 328 -0.17 10.49 2.65
N CYS A 329 0.57 11.37 3.30
CA CYS A 329 2.04 11.38 3.31
C CYS A 329 2.61 10.23 4.17
N HIS A 330 3.89 9.91 3.99
CA HIS A 330 4.54 8.80 4.72
C HIS A 330 4.52 9.00 6.25
N VAL A 331 4.77 10.22 6.72
CA VAL A 331 4.77 10.54 8.17
C VAL A 331 3.40 10.25 8.79
N LEU A 332 2.32 10.68 8.14
CA LEU A 332 0.96 10.38 8.60
C LEU A 332 0.65 8.88 8.56
N ARG A 333 1.15 8.14 7.55
CA ARG A 333 1.00 6.66 7.52
C ARG A 333 1.68 5.98 8.69
N ALA A 334 2.86 6.44 9.11
CA ALA A 334 3.53 5.88 10.27
C ALA A 334 2.71 6.10 11.56
N GLU A 335 2.13 7.30 11.75
CA GLU A 335 1.25 7.55 12.89
C GLU A 335 -0.07 6.78 12.82
N LEU A 336 -0.65 6.61 11.63
CA LEU A 336 -1.83 5.77 11.42
C LEU A 336 -1.56 4.33 11.85
N ASN A 337 -0.42 3.76 11.44
CA ASN A 337 -0.03 2.42 11.85
C ASN A 337 0.17 2.32 13.36
N ALA A 338 0.79 3.33 13.99
CA ALA A 338 0.96 3.39 15.44
C ALA A 338 -0.39 3.52 16.19
N ALA A 339 -1.35 4.26 15.63
CA ALA A 339 -2.69 4.40 16.19
C ALA A 339 -3.50 3.10 16.06
N ILE A 340 -3.46 2.44 14.90
CA ILE A 340 -4.09 1.13 14.68
C ILE A 340 -3.50 0.10 15.66
N ASP A 341 -2.19 0.12 15.85
CA ASP A 341 -1.53 -0.79 16.80
C ASP A 341 -1.95 -0.53 18.24
N ALA A 342 -2.00 0.74 18.67
CA ALA A 342 -2.51 1.10 19.99
C ALA A 342 -3.97 0.62 20.19
N ILE A 343 -4.84 0.76 19.19
CA ILE A 343 -6.20 0.24 19.26
C ILE A 343 -6.19 -1.28 19.45
N CYS A 344 -5.41 -2.00 18.65
CA CYS A 344 -5.36 -3.47 18.71
C CYS A 344 -4.75 -3.98 20.04
N VAL A 345 -3.77 -3.26 20.61
CA VAL A 345 -3.11 -3.65 21.86
C VAL A 345 -3.99 -3.37 23.08
N TYR A 346 -4.60 -2.18 23.16
CA TYR A 346 -5.29 -1.73 24.38
C TYR A 346 -6.80 -1.98 24.36
N ASN A 347 -7.44 -1.98 23.18
CA ASN A 347 -8.91 -2.06 23.08
C ASN A 347 -9.38 -3.40 22.50
N ALA A 348 -8.55 -4.10 21.72
CA ALA A 348 -8.88 -5.42 21.16
C ALA A 348 -8.24 -6.56 21.96
N THR A 349 -8.30 -6.49 23.29
CA THR A 349 -7.71 -7.49 24.18
C THR A 349 -8.47 -8.82 24.13
N ASP A 350 -9.77 -8.78 23.89
CA ASP A 350 -10.63 -9.94 23.73
C ASP A 350 -10.71 -10.42 22.27
N LEU A 351 -11.04 -11.70 22.08
CA LEU A 351 -11.18 -12.29 20.75
C LEU A 351 -12.38 -11.71 19.97
N ALA A 352 -13.47 -11.35 20.65
CA ALA A 352 -14.67 -10.87 19.97
C ALA A 352 -14.44 -9.51 19.29
N THR A 353 -13.75 -8.58 19.95
CA THR A 353 -13.34 -7.30 19.37
C THR A 353 -12.39 -7.50 18.18
N ARG A 354 -11.39 -8.40 18.30
CA ARG A 354 -10.50 -8.74 17.16
C ARG A 354 -11.24 -9.34 15.98
N VAL A 355 -12.21 -10.23 16.23
CA VAL A 355 -13.10 -10.81 15.20
C VAL A 355 -13.93 -9.72 14.54
N SER A 356 -14.46 -8.77 15.31
CA SER A 356 -15.22 -7.63 14.78
C SER A 356 -14.37 -6.74 13.86
N ILE A 357 -13.15 -6.38 14.29
CA ILE A 357 -12.19 -5.63 13.47
C ILE A 357 -11.90 -6.39 12.17
N HIS A 358 -11.55 -7.67 12.27
CA HIS A 358 -11.24 -8.50 11.12
C HIS A 358 -12.42 -8.59 10.13
N ALA A 359 -13.62 -8.90 10.60
CA ALA A 359 -14.80 -9.03 9.76
C ALA A 359 -15.15 -7.71 9.06
N ARG A 360 -15.07 -6.59 9.78
CA ARG A 360 -15.35 -5.26 9.25
C ARG A 360 -14.35 -4.87 8.16
N VAL A 361 -13.07 -5.06 8.42
CA VAL A 361 -11.98 -4.74 7.49
C VAL A 361 -12.00 -5.67 6.27
N LEU A 362 -12.26 -6.97 6.46
CA LEU A 362 -12.39 -7.95 5.37
C LEU A 362 -13.57 -7.63 4.44
N GLY A 363 -14.71 -7.23 5.00
CA GLY A 363 -15.89 -6.82 4.25
C GLY A 363 -15.63 -5.63 3.32
N PHE A 364 -14.76 -4.71 3.75
CA PHE A 364 -14.28 -3.62 2.90
C PHE A 364 -13.19 -4.10 1.91
N ALA A 365 -12.17 -4.81 2.39
CA ALA A 365 -11.02 -5.23 1.61
C ALA A 365 -11.38 -6.15 0.42
N SER A 366 -12.37 -7.02 0.58
CA SER A 366 -12.85 -7.91 -0.48
C SER A 366 -13.29 -7.19 -1.75
N LYS A 367 -13.81 -5.96 -1.61
CA LYS A 367 -14.29 -5.08 -2.69
C LYS A 367 -13.18 -4.30 -3.40
N LEU A 368 -11.96 -4.33 -2.87
CA LEU A 368 -10.82 -3.58 -3.41
C LEU A 368 -10.12 -4.32 -4.56
N ASN A 369 -9.41 -3.55 -5.39
CA ASN A 369 -8.48 -4.09 -6.38
C ASN A 369 -7.26 -4.78 -5.69
N PRO A 370 -6.51 -5.65 -6.39
CA PRO A 370 -5.38 -6.39 -5.80
C PRO A 370 -4.30 -5.49 -5.17
N VAL A 371 -4.00 -4.37 -5.82
CA VAL A 371 -3.03 -3.36 -5.36
C VAL A 371 -3.43 -2.79 -3.99
N ASN A 372 -4.70 -2.42 -3.83
CA ASN A 372 -5.24 -1.84 -2.60
C ASN A 372 -5.49 -2.90 -1.53
N LYS A 373 -5.80 -4.15 -1.91
CA LYS A 373 -5.79 -5.31 -1.00
C LYS A 373 -4.42 -5.49 -0.37
N ALA A 374 -3.36 -5.48 -1.17
CA ALA A 374 -1.99 -5.60 -0.68
C ALA A 374 -1.64 -4.44 0.25
N ARG A 375 -1.90 -3.19 -0.16
CA ARG A 375 -1.63 -2.00 0.65
C ARG A 375 -2.37 -2.03 1.99
N LEU A 376 -3.66 -2.40 1.99
CA LEU A 376 -4.46 -2.54 3.21
C LEU A 376 -3.84 -3.57 4.15
N VAL A 377 -3.47 -4.75 3.64
CA VAL A 377 -2.87 -5.81 4.45
C VAL A 377 -1.51 -5.36 5.01
N THR A 378 -0.72 -4.61 4.24
CA THR A 378 0.57 -4.06 4.70
C THR A 378 0.42 -3.10 5.87
N VAL A 379 -0.64 -2.28 5.92
CA VAL A 379 -0.92 -1.35 7.04
C VAL A 379 -0.95 -2.08 8.39
N PHE A 380 -1.54 -3.28 8.45
CA PHE A 380 -1.58 -4.08 9.66
C PHE A 380 -0.27 -4.85 9.92
N SER A 381 0.46 -5.22 8.87
CA SER A 381 1.64 -6.08 8.98
C SER A 381 2.82 -5.46 9.75
N SER A 382 2.88 -4.12 9.85
CA SER A 382 3.94 -3.42 10.58
C SER A 382 3.68 -3.25 12.07
N GLY A 383 2.52 -3.65 12.58
CA GLY A 383 2.16 -3.48 13.99
C GLY A 383 2.76 -4.53 14.94
N GLY A 384 2.35 -4.43 16.20
CA GLY A 384 2.57 -5.42 17.25
C GLY A 384 1.89 -6.77 16.97
N PRO A 385 2.02 -7.74 17.89
CA PRO A 385 1.56 -9.11 17.68
C PRO A 385 0.08 -9.25 17.33
N GLN A 386 -0.80 -8.49 18.00
CA GLN A 386 -2.26 -8.56 17.76
C GLN A 386 -2.63 -8.02 16.37
N THR A 387 -2.05 -6.88 15.99
CA THR A 387 -2.25 -6.26 14.68
C THR A 387 -1.74 -7.17 13.55
N ARG A 388 -0.57 -7.79 13.74
CA ARG A 388 -0.02 -8.78 12.80
C ARG A 388 -0.88 -10.03 12.69
N HIS A 389 -1.45 -10.50 13.80
CA HIS A 389 -2.37 -11.64 13.81
C HIS A 389 -3.64 -11.35 12.98
N ILE A 390 -4.22 -10.15 13.14
CA ILE A 390 -5.33 -9.68 12.29
C ILE A 390 -4.90 -9.61 10.82
N ALA A 391 -3.70 -9.08 10.54
CA ALA A 391 -3.15 -9.00 9.19
C ALA A 391 -3.03 -10.37 8.51
N GLN A 392 -2.57 -11.38 9.25
CA GLN A 392 -2.41 -12.75 8.75
C GLN A 392 -3.74 -13.37 8.35
N TRP A 393 -4.76 -13.24 9.22
CA TRP A 393 -6.10 -13.73 8.93
C TRP A 393 -6.76 -12.96 7.78
N LEU A 394 -6.60 -11.63 7.70
CA LEU A 394 -7.06 -10.84 6.55
C LEU A 394 -6.43 -11.32 5.25
N ALA A 395 -5.10 -11.50 5.24
CA ALA A 395 -4.36 -11.97 4.08
C ALA A 395 -4.82 -13.37 3.65
N TYR A 396 -4.97 -14.28 4.61
CA TYR A 396 -5.48 -15.63 4.38
C TYR A 396 -6.88 -15.62 3.74
N CYS A 397 -7.82 -14.86 4.31
CA CYS A 397 -9.19 -14.76 3.79
C CYS A 397 -9.23 -14.14 2.39
N LEU A 398 -8.39 -13.14 2.10
CA LEU A 398 -8.30 -12.52 0.78
C LEU A 398 -7.75 -13.46 -0.29
N LEU A 399 -6.80 -14.34 0.05
CA LEU A 399 -6.21 -15.31 -0.89
C LEU A 399 -7.14 -16.50 -1.14
N THR A 400 -7.79 -17.00 -0.09
CA THR A 400 -8.67 -18.17 -0.16
C THR A 400 -10.11 -17.82 -0.53
N SER A 401 -10.45 -16.53 -0.61
CA SER A 401 -11.83 -16.03 -0.75
C SER A 401 -12.77 -16.57 0.34
N SER A 402 -12.22 -16.86 1.52
CA SER A 402 -12.94 -17.45 2.64
C SER A 402 -13.47 -16.39 3.60
N SER A 403 -14.66 -16.62 4.16
CA SER A 403 -15.25 -15.79 5.22
C SER A 403 -15.07 -16.40 6.61
N VAL A 404 -14.08 -17.29 6.78
CA VAL A 404 -13.79 -17.91 8.08
C VAL A 404 -13.48 -16.82 9.12
N PRO A 405 -14.10 -16.88 10.32
CA PRO A 405 -13.83 -15.91 11.37
C PRO A 405 -12.39 -16.03 11.88
N LEU A 406 -11.85 -14.92 12.39
CA LEU A 406 -10.54 -14.89 13.03
C LEU A 406 -10.54 -15.81 14.25
N MET A 407 -9.51 -16.65 14.37
CA MET A 407 -9.28 -17.53 15.51
C MET A 407 -7.97 -17.16 16.22
N ASP A 408 -7.76 -17.63 17.45
CA ASP A 408 -6.50 -17.38 18.18
C ASP A 408 -5.29 -18.11 17.57
N GLN A 409 -5.54 -19.20 16.86
CA GLN A 409 -4.49 -19.97 16.17
C GLN A 409 -4.12 -19.32 14.83
N PRO A 410 -2.90 -19.56 14.33
CA PRO A 410 -2.53 -19.12 12.99
C PRO A 410 -3.42 -19.81 11.93
N PRO A 411 -3.68 -19.15 10.78
CA PRO A 411 -4.58 -19.69 9.76
C PRO A 411 -4.01 -20.99 9.15
N PRO A 412 -4.86 -21.98 8.81
CA PRO A 412 -4.39 -23.28 8.32
C PRO A 412 -3.67 -23.16 6.97
N LEU A 413 -2.60 -23.94 6.78
CA LEU A 413 -1.76 -23.88 5.57
C LEU A 413 -2.35 -24.64 4.38
N ASP A 414 -3.16 -25.68 4.60
CA ASP A 414 -3.68 -26.54 3.51
C ASP A 414 -4.46 -25.76 2.44
N PRO A 415 -5.36 -24.81 2.79
CA PRO A 415 -6.05 -24.00 1.79
C PRO A 415 -5.11 -23.08 1.00
N LEU A 416 -4.03 -22.60 1.61
CA LEU A 416 -3.00 -21.82 0.90
C LEU A 416 -2.23 -22.70 -0.09
N ILE A 417 -1.87 -23.92 0.30
CA ILE A 417 -1.20 -24.90 -0.59
C ILE A 417 -2.08 -25.21 -1.81
N HIS A 418 -3.39 -25.35 -1.60
CA HIS A 418 -4.35 -25.56 -2.69
C HIS A 418 -4.41 -24.36 -3.64
N VAL A 419 -4.46 -23.13 -3.12
CA VAL A 419 -4.46 -21.89 -3.91
C VAL A 419 -3.17 -21.72 -4.73
N LEU A 420 -2.02 -22.18 -4.21
CA LEU A 420 -0.73 -22.18 -4.92
C LEU A 420 -0.56 -23.33 -5.93
N SER A 421 -1.48 -24.28 -5.96
CA SER A 421 -1.46 -25.43 -6.87
C SER A 421 -2.63 -25.40 -7.85
N PRO A 422 -2.85 -24.28 -8.59
CA PRO A 422 -3.98 -24.17 -9.49
C PRO A 422 -3.85 -25.15 -10.66
N ARG A 423 -5.01 -25.59 -11.17
CA ARG A 423 -5.07 -26.38 -12.39
C ARG A 423 -4.58 -25.51 -13.57
N PRO A 424 -3.67 -25.99 -14.44
CA PRO A 424 -3.20 -25.19 -15.57
C PRO A 424 -4.35 -24.71 -16.47
N GLY A 425 -4.35 -23.42 -16.81
CA GLY A 425 -5.34 -22.76 -17.67
C GLY A 425 -6.68 -22.46 -16.99
N CYS A 426 -6.79 -22.57 -15.66
CA CYS A 426 -8.01 -22.24 -14.94
C CYS A 426 -8.21 -20.72 -14.72
N GLY A 427 -7.15 -19.92 -14.89
CA GLY A 427 -7.20 -18.48 -14.67
C GLY A 427 -7.34 -18.07 -13.20
N GLN A 428 -7.04 -18.97 -12.25
CA GLN A 428 -6.92 -18.61 -10.84
C GLN A 428 -5.72 -17.68 -10.61
N VAL A 429 -5.71 -17.00 -9.46
CA VAL A 429 -4.73 -15.96 -9.11
C VAL A 429 -3.28 -16.40 -9.33
N PHE A 430 -2.91 -17.63 -8.93
CA PHE A 430 -1.55 -18.15 -9.07
C PHE A 430 -1.34 -19.02 -10.32
N ASP A 431 -2.30 -19.04 -11.25
CA ASP A 431 -2.18 -19.78 -12.50
C ASP A 431 -1.31 -19.00 -13.49
N VAL A 432 0.00 -19.21 -13.39
CA VAL A 432 1.00 -18.61 -14.27
C VAL A 432 1.02 -19.20 -15.68
N THR A 433 0.23 -20.26 -15.94
CA THR A 433 0.15 -20.91 -17.26
C THR A 433 -0.94 -20.31 -18.15
N CYS A 434 -1.83 -19.50 -17.60
CA CYS A 434 -2.82 -18.78 -18.37
C CYS A 434 -2.15 -17.67 -19.21
N GLU A 435 -2.53 -17.53 -20.48
CA GLU A 435 -2.00 -16.49 -21.37
C GLU A 435 -2.38 -15.07 -20.91
N ASN A 436 -3.46 -14.95 -20.15
CA ASN A 436 -4.01 -13.69 -19.68
C ASN A 436 -3.60 -13.33 -18.25
N THR A 437 -2.56 -13.97 -17.69
CA THR A 437 -2.13 -13.70 -16.32
C THR A 437 -1.54 -12.30 -16.19
N ASP A 438 -2.16 -11.48 -15.35
CA ASP A 438 -1.65 -10.18 -14.98
C ASP A 438 -0.56 -10.33 -13.90
N TYR A 439 0.71 -10.20 -14.32
CA TYR A 439 1.85 -10.32 -13.42
C TYR A 439 1.94 -9.17 -12.40
N GLU A 440 1.34 -8.01 -12.67
CA GLU A 440 1.27 -6.91 -11.70
C GLU A 440 0.39 -7.33 -10.51
N ASP A 441 -0.82 -7.80 -10.80
CA ASP A 441 -1.75 -8.29 -9.78
C ASP A 441 -1.18 -9.50 -9.04
N LEU A 442 -0.57 -10.46 -9.76
CA LEU A 442 0.11 -11.60 -9.14
C LEU A 442 1.18 -11.15 -8.14
N GLY A 443 1.95 -10.10 -8.45
CA GLY A 443 2.93 -9.51 -7.54
C GLY A 443 2.30 -9.06 -6.22
N HIS A 444 1.15 -8.38 -6.30
CA HIS A 444 0.39 -7.96 -5.12
C HIS A 444 -0.15 -9.14 -4.31
N TYR A 445 -0.63 -10.20 -4.96
CA TYR A 445 -1.07 -11.41 -4.26
C TYR A 445 0.09 -12.17 -3.60
N VAL A 446 1.28 -12.17 -4.20
CA VAL A 446 2.49 -12.70 -3.55
C VAL A 446 2.87 -11.87 -2.33
N SER A 447 2.71 -10.54 -2.37
CA SER A 447 2.90 -9.70 -1.19
C SER A 447 1.88 -10.01 -0.08
N ILE A 448 0.60 -10.21 -0.42
CA ILE A 448 -0.44 -10.63 0.54
C ILE A 448 -0.06 -11.99 1.15
N LEU A 449 0.39 -12.95 0.35
CA LEU A 449 0.87 -14.26 0.83
C LEU A 449 2.06 -14.12 1.79
N GLY A 450 2.99 -13.21 1.50
CA GLY A 450 4.08 -12.90 2.40
C GLY A 450 3.60 -12.43 3.78
N VAL A 451 2.50 -11.68 3.84
CA VAL A 451 1.89 -11.26 5.11
C VAL A 451 1.19 -12.42 5.81
N ALA A 452 0.43 -13.25 5.08
CA ALA A 452 -0.22 -14.45 5.62
C ALA A 452 0.79 -15.40 6.31
N LEU A 453 2.05 -15.42 5.85
CA LEU A 453 3.12 -16.28 6.35
C LEU A 453 4.08 -15.57 7.31
N THR A 454 3.68 -14.46 7.94
CA THR A 454 4.61 -13.66 8.75
C THR A 454 5.03 -14.32 10.06
N ASP A 455 4.19 -15.16 10.68
CA ASP A 455 4.49 -15.85 11.94
C ASP A 455 4.85 -17.32 11.73
N ILE A 456 6.00 -17.54 11.08
CA ILE A 456 6.54 -18.89 10.81
C ILE A 456 6.80 -19.64 12.12
N ALA A 457 7.17 -18.93 13.19
CA ALA A 457 7.43 -19.53 14.49
C ALA A 457 6.21 -20.28 15.05
N SER A 458 5.01 -19.71 14.94
CA SER A 458 3.79 -20.38 15.39
C SER A 458 3.46 -21.62 14.56
N TYR A 459 3.70 -21.59 13.25
CA TYR A 459 3.52 -22.78 12.40
C TYR A 459 4.45 -23.92 12.80
N VAL A 460 5.74 -23.63 13.00
CA VAL A 460 6.74 -24.64 13.36
C VAL A 460 6.46 -25.26 14.74
N LYS A 461 5.96 -24.48 15.70
CA LYS A 461 5.54 -25.00 17.01
C LYS A 461 4.36 -25.96 16.93
N ASN A 462 3.47 -25.75 15.97
CA ASN A 462 2.29 -26.60 15.76
C ASN A 462 2.58 -27.83 14.90
N GLU A 463 3.78 -27.94 14.31
CA GLU A 463 4.15 -29.15 13.57
C GLU A 463 4.26 -30.33 14.54
N PRO A 464 3.68 -31.49 14.22
CA PRO A 464 3.82 -32.68 15.05
C PRO A 464 5.31 -33.00 15.18
N PRO A 465 5.82 -33.27 16.41
CA PRO A 465 7.21 -33.64 16.60
C PRO A 465 7.49 -34.82 15.68
N SER A 466 8.44 -34.64 14.77
CA SER A 466 8.76 -35.65 13.76
C SER A 466 9.02 -36.96 14.49
N ALA A 467 8.14 -37.94 14.32
CA ALA A 467 8.27 -39.21 15.00
C ALA A 467 9.71 -39.72 14.79
N PRO A 468 10.39 -40.22 15.84
CA PRO A 468 11.76 -40.66 15.73
C PRO A 468 11.83 -41.63 14.56
N ARG A 469 12.66 -41.30 13.57
CA ARG A 469 12.81 -42.03 12.32
C ARG A 469 13.16 -43.49 12.63
N GLN A 470 12.15 -44.33 12.83
CA GLN A 470 12.33 -45.77 12.88
C GLN A 470 12.77 -46.16 11.47
N SER A 471 13.92 -46.83 11.43
CA SER A 471 14.84 -47.02 10.31
C SER A 471 14.33 -47.96 9.22
N GLY A 472 13.08 -47.81 8.79
CA GLY A 472 12.50 -48.62 7.73
C GLY A 472 11.44 -47.84 6.96
N ILE A 473 11.73 -47.56 5.69
CA ILE A 473 10.82 -47.02 4.66
C ILE A 473 10.68 -45.49 4.69
N VAL A 474 11.38 -44.86 3.74
CA VAL A 474 11.34 -43.44 3.39
C VAL A 474 9.93 -43.07 2.92
N LYS A 475 9.03 -42.70 3.84
CA LYS A 475 7.89 -41.85 3.50
C LYS A 475 8.31 -40.42 3.79
N ASP A 476 8.45 -39.62 2.74
CA ASP A 476 8.59 -38.16 2.84
C ASP A 476 7.32 -37.62 3.50
N ILE A 477 7.37 -37.47 4.83
CA ILE A 477 6.35 -36.70 5.55
C ILE A 477 6.69 -35.23 5.31
N ASN A 478 6.23 -34.71 4.17
CA ASN A 478 6.35 -33.29 3.87
C ASN A 478 5.43 -32.54 4.82
N THR A 479 6.00 -31.76 5.75
CA THR A 479 5.21 -30.89 6.61
C THR A 479 4.44 -29.87 5.76
N PRO A 480 3.29 -29.34 6.20
CA PRO A 480 2.52 -28.39 5.40
C PRO A 480 3.35 -27.17 4.97
N LEU A 481 4.26 -26.70 5.82
CA LEU A 481 5.17 -25.60 5.48
C LEU A 481 6.15 -25.97 4.36
N GLU A 482 6.64 -27.21 4.36
CA GLU A 482 7.49 -27.75 3.31
C GLU A 482 6.73 -27.91 1.98
N GLN A 483 5.48 -28.38 2.03
CA GLN A 483 4.61 -28.45 0.85
C GLN A 483 4.34 -27.06 0.26
N LEU A 484 4.11 -26.06 1.11
CA LEU A 484 3.93 -24.67 0.69
C LEU A 484 5.19 -24.12 0.01
N ARG A 485 6.38 -24.41 0.57
CA ARG A 485 7.67 -24.05 -0.02
C ARG A 485 7.85 -24.65 -1.41
N ILE A 486 7.57 -25.94 -1.56
CA ILE A 486 7.64 -26.65 -2.84
C ILE A 486 6.67 -26.01 -3.85
N ALA A 487 5.44 -25.69 -3.43
CA ALA A 487 4.46 -25.04 -4.30
C ALA A 487 4.96 -23.67 -4.81
N LEU A 488 5.58 -22.86 -3.95
CA LEU A 488 6.20 -21.59 -4.33
C LEU A 488 7.36 -21.77 -5.32
N GLU A 489 8.21 -22.77 -5.10
CA GLU A 489 9.32 -23.10 -6.02
C GLU A 489 8.81 -23.53 -7.40
N VAL A 490 7.71 -24.29 -7.44
CA VAL A 490 7.05 -24.69 -8.70
C VAL A 490 6.51 -23.47 -9.46
N ILE A 491 5.82 -22.55 -8.78
CA ILE A 491 5.34 -21.30 -9.41
C ILE A 491 6.55 -20.49 -9.93
N HIS A 492 7.58 -20.32 -9.11
CA HIS A 492 8.81 -19.62 -9.49
C HIS A 492 9.50 -20.26 -10.73
N GLY A 493 9.53 -21.59 -10.81
CA GLY A 493 10.06 -22.35 -11.95
C GLY A 493 9.25 -22.14 -13.23
N LYS A 494 7.92 -22.23 -13.15
CA LYS A 494 7.00 -21.99 -14.28
C LYS A 494 7.09 -20.56 -14.82
N ILE A 495 7.26 -19.57 -13.94
CA ILE A 495 7.56 -18.18 -14.34
C ILE A 495 8.92 -18.07 -15.04
N GLY A 496 9.83 -19.04 -14.93
CA GLY A 496 11.06 -19.10 -15.72
C GLY A 496 10.86 -19.74 -17.10
N GLU A 497 10.07 -20.81 -17.16
CA GLU A 497 9.93 -21.69 -18.33
C GLU A 497 9.02 -21.13 -19.42
N ASN A 498 8.00 -20.32 -19.09
CA ASN A 498 7.16 -19.61 -20.09
C ASN A 498 7.93 -18.53 -20.87
N ARG A 499 9.26 -18.59 -20.93
CA ARG A 499 10.02 -17.79 -21.89
C ARG A 499 9.64 -18.36 -23.25
N ASP A 500 9.16 -17.50 -24.14
CA ASP A 500 8.81 -17.89 -25.50
C ASP A 500 9.86 -18.87 -26.03
N PRO A 501 9.43 -19.99 -26.66
CA PRO A 501 10.37 -20.89 -27.31
C PRO A 501 11.31 -20.05 -28.18
N PRO A 502 12.61 -20.38 -28.27
CA PRO A 502 13.63 -19.55 -28.90
C PRO A 502 13.36 -19.37 -30.41
N ILE A 503 12.42 -18.50 -30.78
CA ILE A 503 12.09 -18.09 -32.15
C ILE A 503 12.92 -16.84 -32.53
N TRP A 504 13.96 -16.53 -31.76
CA TRP A 504 14.94 -15.48 -32.09
C TRP A 504 16.16 -16.00 -32.86
N HIS A 505 16.04 -17.12 -33.57
CA HIS A 505 17.08 -17.59 -34.50
C HIS A 505 16.59 -17.54 -35.93
N GLY A 506 16.47 -16.30 -36.42
CA GLY A 506 16.71 -15.97 -37.83
C GLY A 506 15.54 -16.14 -38.79
N ARG A 507 14.79 -15.06 -39.01
CA ARG A 507 14.42 -14.62 -40.37
C ARG A 507 13.81 -13.22 -40.37
N VAL A 508 14.58 -12.29 -40.96
CA VAL A 508 14.15 -11.15 -41.79
C VAL A 508 13.11 -10.21 -41.17
N ALA A 509 13.64 -9.19 -40.49
CA ALA A 509 12.96 -7.94 -40.24
C ALA A 509 12.69 -7.20 -41.57
N HIS A 510 11.42 -6.99 -41.91
CA HIS A 510 11.00 -5.85 -42.74
C HIS A 510 9.57 -5.43 -42.35
N HIS A 511 9.50 -4.30 -41.63
CA HIS A 511 8.39 -3.33 -41.59
C HIS A 511 7.05 -3.72 -40.95
N LEU A 512 7.02 -3.81 -39.62
CA LEU A 512 5.80 -3.49 -38.85
C LEU A 512 6.14 -2.48 -37.72
N PRO A 513 5.53 -1.28 -37.69
CA PRO A 513 5.92 -0.20 -36.78
C PRO A 513 5.21 -0.20 -35.41
N ASN A 514 4.66 -1.33 -34.97
CA ASN A 514 4.02 -1.44 -33.65
C ASN A 514 4.73 -2.49 -32.77
N GLU A 515 6.03 -2.29 -32.51
CA GLU A 515 6.72 -2.97 -31.42
C GLU A 515 6.13 -2.45 -30.09
N VAL A 516 5.02 -3.06 -29.66
CA VAL A 516 4.53 -2.94 -28.28
C VAL A 516 5.66 -3.42 -27.37
N ASP A 517 6.06 -2.57 -26.43
CA ASP A 517 7.27 -2.72 -25.61
C ASP A 517 7.22 -3.99 -24.72
N THR A 518 7.60 -5.13 -25.28
CA THR A 518 7.65 -6.45 -24.60
C THR A 518 8.63 -6.44 -23.42
N ARG A 519 9.55 -5.46 -23.36
CA ARG A 519 10.49 -5.30 -22.24
C ARG A 519 9.79 -4.96 -20.93
N ALA A 520 8.68 -4.22 -20.97
CA ALA A 520 7.91 -3.87 -19.77
C ALA A 520 7.22 -5.11 -19.16
N ALA A 521 6.60 -5.96 -19.99
CA ALA A 521 5.99 -7.21 -19.54
C ALA A 521 7.00 -8.17 -18.90
N HIS A 522 8.24 -8.18 -19.38
CA HIS A 522 9.32 -8.96 -18.75
C HIS A 522 9.76 -8.38 -17.38
N LEU A 523 9.57 -7.09 -17.13
CA LEU A 523 9.95 -6.45 -15.87
C LEU A 523 9.05 -6.92 -14.72
N ASP A 524 7.73 -6.88 -14.90
CA ASP A 524 6.79 -7.28 -13.84
C ASP A 524 6.92 -8.77 -13.53
N ARG A 525 7.06 -9.61 -14.55
CA ARG A 525 7.40 -11.03 -14.39
C ARG A 525 8.68 -11.24 -13.58
N SER A 526 9.71 -10.44 -13.84
CA SER A 526 10.99 -10.51 -13.10
C SER A 526 10.84 -10.04 -11.64
N ARG A 527 10.03 -9.02 -11.39
CA ARG A 527 9.70 -8.55 -10.03
C ARG A 527 8.95 -9.62 -9.25
N VAL A 528 7.89 -10.21 -9.81
CA VAL A 528 7.15 -11.32 -9.18
C VAL A 528 8.08 -12.47 -8.84
N LYS A 529 8.94 -12.86 -9.79
CA LYS A 529 9.92 -13.92 -9.60
C LYS A 529 10.86 -13.63 -8.42
N ALA A 530 11.38 -12.41 -8.33
CA ALA A 530 12.25 -11.99 -7.23
C ALA A 530 11.50 -12.02 -5.89
N THR A 531 10.26 -11.53 -5.85
CA THR A 531 9.42 -11.55 -4.63
C THR A 531 9.12 -12.98 -4.17
N LEU A 532 8.78 -13.89 -5.09
CA LEU A 532 8.57 -15.31 -4.80
C LEU A 532 9.86 -15.94 -4.25
N GLN A 533 11.00 -15.68 -4.90
CA GLN A 533 12.28 -16.20 -4.46
C GLN A 533 12.62 -15.69 -3.05
N HIS A 534 12.42 -14.41 -2.76
CA HIS A 534 12.62 -13.86 -1.42
C HIS A 534 11.72 -14.52 -0.37
N LEU A 535 10.44 -14.75 -0.70
CA LEU A 535 9.50 -15.44 0.19
C LEU A 535 9.94 -16.88 0.47
N THR A 536 10.32 -17.64 -0.56
CA THR A 536 10.85 -19.01 -0.42
C THR A 536 12.10 -19.05 0.45
N MET A 537 13.04 -18.12 0.23
CA MET A 537 14.26 -18.03 1.03
C MET A 537 13.95 -17.70 2.49
N ARG A 538 13.06 -16.73 2.74
CA ARG A 538 12.61 -16.37 4.09
C ARG A 538 12.02 -17.57 4.82
N LEU A 539 11.08 -18.28 4.18
CA LEU A 539 10.48 -19.51 4.73
C LEU A 539 11.56 -20.53 5.11
N CYS A 540 12.51 -20.78 4.21
CA CYS A 540 13.58 -21.74 4.43
C CYS A 540 14.51 -21.35 5.59
N PHE A 541 14.91 -20.07 5.67
CA PHE A 541 15.81 -19.58 6.71
C PHE A 541 15.14 -19.54 8.09
N GLU A 542 13.93 -18.98 8.20
CA GLU A 542 13.22 -18.91 9.49
C GLU A 542 12.89 -20.30 10.00
N HIS A 543 12.38 -21.19 9.14
CA HIS A 543 12.10 -22.58 9.50
C HIS A 543 13.35 -23.31 10.04
N ARG A 544 14.52 -23.15 9.37
CA ARG A 544 15.79 -23.72 9.84
C ARG A 544 16.29 -23.10 11.13
N ALA A 545 16.12 -21.79 11.30
CA ALA A 545 16.53 -21.09 12.52
C ALA A 545 15.73 -21.58 13.73
N ILE A 546 14.41 -21.80 13.58
CA ILE A 546 13.53 -22.26 14.66
C ILE A 546 13.77 -23.73 15.02
N LYS A 547 13.91 -24.61 14.02
CA LYS A 547 14.21 -26.04 14.28
C LYS A 547 15.62 -26.27 14.83
N GLY A 548 16.48 -25.27 14.74
CA GLY A 548 17.90 -25.37 15.07
C GLY A 548 18.67 -26.23 14.07
N PRO A 549 20.01 -26.26 14.15
CA PRO A 549 20.79 -27.24 13.42
C PRO A 549 20.33 -28.61 13.91
N GLN A 550 19.68 -29.38 13.03
CA GLN A 550 19.52 -30.82 13.27
C GLN A 550 20.91 -31.32 13.57
N ARG A 551 21.18 -31.70 14.83
CA ARG A 551 22.44 -32.34 15.18
C ARG A 551 22.50 -33.55 14.27
N ILE A 552 23.29 -33.44 13.21
CA ILE A 552 23.70 -34.57 12.41
C ILE A 552 24.42 -35.41 13.44
N SER A 553 23.71 -36.37 14.02
CA SER A 553 24.26 -37.36 14.90
C SER A 553 25.22 -38.13 14.01
N THR A 554 26.45 -37.64 13.95
CA THR A 554 27.58 -38.36 13.37
C THR A 554 27.68 -39.62 14.20
N LEU A 555 27.06 -40.68 13.68
CA LEU A 555 27.22 -42.05 14.12
C LEU A 555 28.72 -42.28 14.31
N ARG A 556 29.12 -42.50 15.56
CA ARG A 556 30.38 -43.14 15.90
C ARG A 556 30.12 -44.60 16.15
#